data_AF-S7PXK5-F1
#
_entry.id   AF-S7PXK5-F1
#
_cell.length_a   1.000
_cell.length_b   1.000
_cell.length_c   1.000
_cell.angle_alpha   90.00
_cell.angle_beta   90.00
_cell.angle_gamma   90.00
#
_symmetry.space_group_name_H-M   'P 1'
#
loop_
_entity.id
_entity.type
_entity.pdbx_description
1 polymer ?
#
loop_
_entity_poly.entity_id
_entity_poly.type
_entity_poly.pdbx_seq_one_letter_code
_entity_poly.pdbx_strand_id
1 'polypeptide(L)'
;MSSPSPTKGLISPLLSPQPSTPRGSLEGDRSNAPPSNTNAVNGHSYGEDEDSDPVQRLRDELERTKEEKEALAAQYRNLLGKLTTMRTTLQNKLKQDAEELERREQLVQQLTAENEDLVSTVETLKSELLTSNEEAEKASRELEAMRSRALQETAQETIVRERELRELQSELERCRIEKDEWEHAALHERTFADEARATIETLQRDLEIEREAREREAAQLESEREKANNLQSVLEDFQTAKEHELKQAVKEHEDQFNQLTQSLAEYKHRALTAELQLEESTSNSSRIQNLEKEVKEKELLIQKLRHEAIIMNEHLMEALRRLRRQSSADNVDRRLVTNVLLSFLVTPRADSKRFEMLQLLASILQWSDAEREKAGLQRTGQNANTGSSIWSRSASSTSLSATKSPELEKSDETESFSRLWVEFLLTEANAGQNDSAISPPPDSQKRGNNSLPGSPTRLHHLSPGSPLSPRRLASFSSASAMASSPNLSLPPSRKGKEKEVVL
;
A
#
# COMPACT_ATOMS: atom_id res chain seq x y z
N MET A 1 62.10 23.91 58.53
CA MET A 1 63.10 24.93 58.96
C MET A 1 62.80 25.30 60.41
N SER A 2 63.77 25.89 61.11
CA SER A 2 63.60 26.62 62.39
C SER A 2 63.13 25.82 63.63
N SER A 3 64.13 25.27 64.32
CA SER A 3 64.40 25.36 65.77
C SER A 3 63.30 25.75 66.78
N PRO A 4 63.19 25.04 67.93
CA PRO A 4 62.62 25.58 69.17
C PRO A 4 63.67 26.40 69.95
N SER A 5 63.21 27.33 70.79
CA SER A 5 64.06 28.19 71.66
C SER A 5 63.70 27.99 73.14
N PRO A 6 64.67 27.74 74.04
CA PRO A 6 64.42 27.67 75.48
C PRO A 6 64.57 29.04 76.15
N THR A 7 63.55 29.49 76.88
CA THR A 7 63.60 30.71 77.71
C THR A 7 64.26 30.45 79.06
N LYS A 8 65.15 31.37 79.49
CA LYS A 8 65.82 31.33 80.80
C LYS A 8 64.98 32.04 81.86
N GLY A 9 64.76 31.40 83.01
CA GLY A 9 64.24 32.04 84.21
C GLY A 9 65.36 32.56 85.12
N LEU A 10 65.54 33.88 85.19
CA LEU A 10 66.35 34.55 86.20
C LEU A 10 65.42 35.25 87.20
N ILE A 11 65.36 34.82 88.47
CA ILE A 11 64.97 35.70 89.58
C ILE A 11 65.89 35.49 90.80
N SER A 12 66.69 36.51 91.03
CA SER A 12 67.10 37.09 92.31
C SER A 12 67.24 38.59 92.00
N PRO A 13 67.00 39.55 92.93
CA PRO A 13 67.45 39.49 94.32
C PRO A 13 66.54 40.22 95.36
N LEU A 14 67.09 40.45 96.56
CA LEU A 14 66.89 41.62 97.47
C LEU A 14 65.47 42.12 97.79
N LEU A 15 65.14 42.15 99.09
CA LEU A 15 65.38 43.37 99.89
C LEU A 15 65.39 43.10 101.40
N SER A 16 66.26 43.79 102.15
CA SER A 16 66.18 43.92 103.61
C SER A 16 65.33 45.13 103.99
N PRO A 17 64.91 45.26 105.26
CA PRO A 17 65.43 46.41 106.01
C PRO A 17 65.82 46.12 107.47
N GLN A 18 67.03 46.58 107.81
CA GLN A 18 67.37 47.14 109.13
C GLN A 18 66.83 48.61 109.20
N PRO A 19 66.83 49.33 110.34
CA PRO A 19 67.44 49.00 111.64
C PRO A 19 66.54 49.26 112.88
N SER A 20 67.02 48.92 114.09
CA SER A 20 67.20 49.91 115.19
C SER A 20 67.76 49.28 116.48
N THR A 21 68.81 49.88 117.02
CA THR A 21 69.05 49.94 118.47
C THR A 21 68.85 51.39 118.91
N PRO A 22 68.52 51.67 120.18
CA PRO A 22 69.53 52.36 120.99
C PRO A 22 69.50 52.13 122.52
N ARG A 23 70.70 52.21 123.12
CA ARG A 23 71.09 52.89 124.38
C ARG A 23 70.29 52.77 125.69
N GLY A 24 71.07 52.56 126.76
CA GLY A 24 70.97 53.30 128.04
C GLY A 24 70.36 52.50 129.21
N SER A 25 70.75 52.69 130.46
CA SER A 25 71.92 53.37 131.07
C SER A 25 72.23 52.64 132.40
N LEU A 26 73.48 52.47 132.82
CA LEU A 26 74.36 53.47 133.47
C LEU A 26 73.75 54.12 134.73
N GLU A 27 74.10 53.59 135.90
CA GLU A 27 74.76 54.28 137.02
C GLU A 27 75.26 53.17 138.01
N GLY A 28 76.35 53.32 138.79
CA GLY A 28 76.99 54.52 139.32
C GLY A 28 76.39 54.81 140.71
N ASP A 29 77.11 55.01 141.80
CA ASP A 29 78.55 55.11 142.08
C ASP A 29 78.71 54.82 143.63
N ARG A 30 79.83 54.82 144.35
CA ARG A 30 81.22 55.27 144.14
C ARG A 30 82.18 54.56 145.14
N SER A 31 83.47 54.89 145.05
CA SER A 31 84.54 54.94 146.09
C SER A 31 84.20 54.63 147.57
N ASN A 32 85.14 54.17 148.41
CA ASN A 32 86.58 54.47 148.37
C ASN A 32 87.47 53.46 149.16
N ALA A 33 88.78 53.53 148.92
CA ALA A 33 89.85 52.97 149.76
C ALA A 33 90.89 54.08 150.01
N PRO A 34 92.06 53.86 150.64
CA PRO A 34 92.51 52.87 151.63
C PRO A 34 92.95 53.66 152.92
N PRO A 35 94.19 53.62 153.49
CA PRO A 35 95.12 52.52 153.84
C PRO A 35 95.62 52.56 155.33
N SER A 36 96.51 51.61 155.68
CA SER A 36 97.74 51.83 156.50
C SER A 36 97.68 52.16 158.01
N ASN A 37 98.35 51.31 158.79
CA ASN A 37 99.22 51.55 159.96
C ASN A 37 99.01 52.78 160.88
N THR A 38 99.06 52.55 162.18
CA THR A 38 100.13 53.10 163.03
C THR A 38 100.34 52.27 164.31
N ASN A 39 101.40 52.56 165.07
CA ASN A 39 102.00 51.70 166.08
C ASN A 39 101.93 52.29 167.50
N ALA A 40 101.97 51.41 168.51
CA ALA A 40 102.56 51.57 169.85
C ALA A 40 102.11 52.70 170.81
N VAL A 41 101.87 52.32 172.08
CA VAL A 41 102.42 52.89 173.35
C VAL A 41 101.69 52.22 174.54
N ASN A 42 102.20 52.07 175.77
CA ASN A 42 103.50 51.65 176.36
C ASN A 42 103.39 51.95 177.89
N GLY A 43 103.96 51.13 178.79
CA GLY A 43 103.89 51.33 180.27
C GLY A 43 102.52 50.91 180.87
N HIS A 44 102.35 50.08 181.90
CA HIS A 44 103.21 49.41 182.90
C HIS A 44 103.52 50.19 184.21
N SER A 45 102.92 49.69 185.30
CA SER A 45 103.49 49.55 186.66
C SER A 45 103.33 50.66 187.73
N TYR A 46 103.51 50.22 188.99
CA TYR A 46 103.63 50.94 190.28
C TYR A 46 102.34 51.57 190.84
N GLY A 47 102.17 51.72 192.17
CA GLY A 47 102.95 51.30 193.35
C GLY A 47 102.22 51.81 194.61
N GLU A 48 101.98 50.98 195.63
CA GLU A 48 102.82 50.79 196.84
C GLU A 48 102.22 51.53 198.08
N ASP A 49 102.77 51.18 199.25
CA ASP A 49 102.63 51.79 200.59
C ASP A 49 101.30 51.75 201.39
N GLU A 50 101.42 51.01 202.50
CA GLU A 50 101.16 51.36 203.92
C GLU A 50 100.65 52.81 204.20
N ASP A 51 99.83 53.11 205.21
CA ASP A 51 99.66 52.44 206.52
C ASP A 51 98.29 52.81 207.18
N SER A 52 98.02 52.36 208.40
CA SER A 52 96.93 52.73 209.33
C SER A 52 95.59 51.98 209.28
N ASP A 53 95.27 51.43 210.47
CA ASP A 53 94.01 50.97 211.10
C ASP A 53 92.98 50.13 210.28
N PRO A 54 92.84 48.81 210.54
CA PRO A 54 92.15 47.87 209.63
C PRO A 54 90.61 47.86 209.68
N VAL A 55 89.96 48.70 210.50
CA VAL A 55 88.49 48.60 210.75
C VAL A 55 87.63 49.49 209.83
N GLN A 56 88.23 50.50 209.18
CA GLN A 56 87.48 51.40 208.26
C GLN A 56 87.49 50.89 206.81
N ARG A 57 88.64 50.44 206.29
CA ARG A 57 88.83 50.04 204.87
C ARG A 57 87.78 49.03 204.37
N LEU A 58 87.41 48.05 205.21
CA LEU A 58 86.42 47.01 204.89
C LEU A 58 84.97 47.49 204.66
N ARG A 59 84.65 48.76 204.95
CA ARG A 59 83.33 49.33 204.62
C ARG A 59 83.31 49.92 203.21
N ASP A 60 84.32 50.70 202.87
CA ASP A 60 84.37 51.45 201.60
C ASP A 60 84.54 50.51 200.39
N GLU A 61 85.30 49.41 200.55
CA GLU A 61 85.39 48.33 199.54
C GLU A 61 84.03 47.68 199.25
N LEU A 62 83.15 47.56 200.26
CA LEU A 62 81.83 46.94 200.13
C LEU A 62 80.80 47.86 199.45
N GLU A 63 81.04 49.17 199.45
CA GLU A 63 80.23 50.14 198.69
C GLU A 63 80.70 50.21 197.23
N ARG A 64 82.01 50.37 197.00
CA ARG A 64 82.62 50.42 195.66
C ARG A 64 82.28 49.19 194.80
N THR A 65 82.34 48.00 195.40
CA THR A 65 82.00 46.74 194.71
C THR A 65 80.50 46.58 194.38
N LYS A 66 79.60 47.41 194.96
CA LYS A 66 78.19 47.47 194.53
C LYS A 66 78.02 48.35 193.30
N GLU A 67 78.64 49.52 193.27
CA GLU A 67 78.55 50.47 192.15
C GLU A 67 79.10 49.83 190.86
N GLU A 68 80.27 49.18 190.94
CA GLU A 68 80.87 48.43 189.83
C GLU A 68 79.95 47.30 189.34
N LYS A 69 79.27 46.61 190.26
CA LYS A 69 78.31 45.54 189.94
C LYS A 69 77.03 46.07 189.29
N GLU A 70 76.56 47.25 189.67
CA GLU A 70 75.39 47.89 189.07
C GLU A 70 75.72 48.49 187.69
N ALA A 71 76.91 49.06 187.50
CA ALA A 71 77.43 49.46 186.20
C ALA A 71 77.56 48.26 185.24
N LEU A 72 78.11 47.14 185.71
CA LEU A 72 78.16 45.89 184.95
C LEU A 72 76.75 45.35 184.63
N ALA A 73 75.79 45.46 185.54
CA ALA A 73 74.40 45.07 185.29
C ALA A 73 73.71 45.99 184.27
N ALA A 74 74.06 47.28 184.21
CA ALA A 74 73.60 48.20 183.17
C ALA A 74 74.19 47.86 181.80
N GLN A 75 75.49 47.53 181.74
CA GLN A 75 76.14 47.06 180.51
C GLN A 75 75.53 45.74 180.02
N TYR A 76 75.28 44.78 180.91
CA TYR A 76 74.58 43.53 180.59
C TYR A 76 73.17 43.78 180.02
N ARG A 77 72.38 44.66 180.64
CA ARG A 77 71.05 45.05 180.12
C ARG A 77 71.13 45.74 178.76
N ASN A 78 72.12 46.61 178.54
CA ASN A 78 72.29 47.29 177.25
C ASN A 78 72.69 46.31 176.13
N LEU A 79 73.59 45.37 176.42
CA LEU A 79 74.03 44.35 175.48
C LEU A 79 72.94 43.31 175.21
N LEU A 80 72.18 42.90 176.23
CA LEU A 80 71.01 42.02 176.07
C LEU A 80 69.88 42.73 175.31
N GLY A 81 69.71 44.05 175.49
CA GLY A 81 68.85 44.89 174.66
C GLY A 81 69.27 44.90 173.19
N LYS A 82 70.55 45.14 172.90
CA LYS A 82 71.13 45.05 171.54
C LYS A 82 71.03 43.67 170.91
N LEU A 83 71.20 42.61 171.70
CA LEU A 83 71.06 41.23 171.23
C LEU A 83 69.59 40.88 170.98
N THR A 84 68.66 41.44 171.77
CA THR A 84 67.21 41.33 171.55
C THR A 84 66.78 42.09 170.29
N THR A 85 67.27 43.31 170.06
CA THR A 85 66.96 44.08 168.83
C THR A 85 67.62 43.48 167.59
N MET A 86 68.85 42.96 167.69
CA MET A 86 69.43 42.15 166.62
C MET A 86 68.59 40.90 166.36
N ARG A 87 68.15 40.17 167.41
CA ARG A 87 67.28 39.01 167.25
C ARG A 87 65.97 39.37 166.54
N THR A 88 65.28 40.44 166.94
CA THR A 88 64.01 40.83 166.29
C THR A 88 64.23 41.38 164.88
N THR A 89 65.28 42.16 164.61
CA THR A 89 65.55 42.65 163.24
C THR A 89 66.01 41.54 162.30
N LEU A 90 66.84 40.60 162.76
CA LEU A 90 67.31 39.46 161.98
C LEU A 90 66.20 38.40 161.82
N GLN A 91 65.34 38.19 162.82
CA GLN A 91 64.15 37.34 162.70
C GLN A 91 63.07 37.97 161.80
N ASN A 92 62.92 39.30 161.79
CA ASN A 92 62.04 40.00 160.85
C ASN A 92 62.62 39.99 159.44
N LYS A 93 63.94 40.12 159.27
CA LYS A 93 64.59 39.92 157.97
C LYS A 93 64.43 38.49 157.48
N LEU A 94 64.77 37.48 158.25
CA LEU A 94 64.57 36.08 157.85
C LEU A 94 63.11 35.75 157.50
N LYS A 95 62.12 36.40 158.14
CA LYS A 95 60.72 36.32 157.70
C LYS A 95 60.50 37.03 156.37
N GLN A 96 60.92 38.29 156.24
CA GLN A 96 60.77 39.08 155.02
C GLN A 96 61.46 38.42 153.82
N ASP A 97 62.69 37.92 154.01
CA ASP A 97 63.50 37.19 153.03
C ASP A 97 62.83 35.85 152.67
N ALA A 98 62.24 35.14 153.64
CA ALA A 98 61.48 33.91 153.38
C ALA A 98 60.16 34.17 152.64
N GLU A 99 59.40 35.20 153.02
CA GLU A 99 58.19 35.60 152.29
C GLU A 99 58.52 36.18 150.89
N GLU A 100 59.67 36.83 150.70
CA GLU A 100 60.12 37.31 149.39
C GLU A 100 60.63 36.15 148.52
N LEU A 101 61.28 35.15 149.12
CA LEU A 101 61.63 33.90 148.47
C LEU A 101 60.37 33.09 148.11
N GLU A 102 59.38 32.98 149.00
CA GLU A 102 58.08 32.35 148.72
C GLU A 102 57.36 33.07 147.57
N ARG A 103 57.31 34.41 147.56
CA ARG A 103 56.75 35.17 146.42
C ARG A 103 57.53 34.95 145.12
N ARG A 104 58.86 34.78 145.19
CA ARG A 104 59.68 34.41 144.01
C ARG A 104 59.42 32.98 143.57
N GLU A 105 59.25 32.02 144.48
CA GLU A 105 58.92 30.63 144.15
C GLU A 105 57.50 30.52 143.56
N GLN A 106 56.52 31.24 144.10
CA GLN A 106 55.18 31.36 143.52
C GLN A 106 55.21 31.99 142.12
N LEU A 107 56.00 33.06 141.93
CA LEU A 107 56.18 33.68 140.60
C LEU A 107 56.92 32.75 139.63
N VAL A 108 57.91 31.98 140.09
CA VAL A 108 58.60 30.98 139.26
C VAL A 108 57.64 29.84 138.91
N GLN A 109 56.83 29.34 139.85
CA GLN A 109 55.81 28.32 139.60
C GLN A 109 54.75 28.80 138.59
N GLN A 110 54.29 30.05 138.72
CA GLN A 110 53.39 30.67 137.75
C GLN A 110 54.07 30.78 136.37
N LEU A 111 55.29 31.30 136.30
CA LEU A 111 56.02 31.43 135.04
C LEU A 111 56.38 30.08 134.42
N THR A 112 56.61 29.01 135.19
CA THR A 112 56.80 27.66 134.64
C THR A 112 55.50 27.09 134.11
N ALA A 113 54.38 27.26 134.83
CA ALA A 113 53.06 26.84 134.33
C ALA A 113 52.67 27.61 133.05
N GLU A 114 52.88 28.93 133.02
CA GLU A 114 52.67 29.75 131.81
C GLU A 114 53.60 29.33 130.66
N ASN A 115 54.84 28.90 130.94
CA ASN A 115 55.71 28.35 129.89
C ASN A 115 55.28 26.95 129.44
N GLU A 116 54.76 26.09 130.31
CA GLU A 116 54.24 24.76 129.96
C GLU A 116 52.92 24.87 129.14
N ASP A 117 52.05 25.81 129.49
CA ASP A 117 50.86 26.17 128.71
C ASP A 117 51.24 26.79 127.35
N LEU A 118 52.25 27.66 127.30
CA LEU A 118 52.76 28.23 126.04
C LEU A 118 53.46 27.18 125.17
N VAL A 119 54.22 26.23 125.76
CA VAL A 119 54.85 25.13 125.02
C VAL A 119 53.79 24.19 124.46
N SER A 120 52.83 23.76 125.28
CA SER A 120 51.77 22.84 124.85
C SER A 120 50.87 23.47 123.77
N THR A 121 50.47 24.73 123.90
CA THR A 121 49.72 25.45 122.85
C THR A 121 50.55 25.68 121.57
N VAL A 122 51.86 25.92 121.69
CA VAL A 122 52.75 25.96 120.52
C VAL A 122 52.91 24.58 119.87
N GLU A 123 52.84 23.49 120.63
CA GLU A 123 52.87 22.12 120.09
C GLU A 123 51.54 21.71 119.44
N THR A 124 50.38 22.04 120.02
CA THR A 124 49.08 21.81 119.35
C THR A 124 48.99 22.62 118.07
N LEU A 125 49.32 23.92 118.09
CA LEU A 125 49.31 24.78 116.90
C LEU A 125 50.30 24.30 115.82
N LYS A 126 51.45 23.72 116.19
CA LYS A 126 52.35 23.05 115.22
C LYS A 126 51.70 21.79 114.62
N SER A 127 51.03 20.98 115.43
CA SER A 127 50.36 19.77 114.94
C SER A 127 49.19 20.10 114.01
N GLU A 128 48.40 21.13 114.35
CA GLU A 128 47.31 21.66 113.53
C GLU A 128 47.82 22.30 112.23
N LEU A 129 48.94 23.03 112.28
CA LEU A 129 49.59 23.58 111.08
C LEU A 129 50.11 22.45 110.16
N LEU A 130 50.68 21.39 110.71
CA LEU A 130 51.17 20.24 109.95
C LEU A 130 50.01 19.46 109.30
N THR A 131 48.95 19.14 110.05
CA THR A 131 47.78 18.42 109.49
C THR A 131 47.04 19.28 108.47
N SER A 132 46.83 20.58 108.74
CA SER A 132 46.24 21.52 107.79
C SER A 132 47.08 21.65 106.50
N ASN A 133 48.41 21.68 106.61
CA ASN A 133 49.29 21.67 105.44
C ASN A 133 49.21 20.35 104.66
N GLU A 134 49.20 19.20 105.34
CA GLU A 134 48.99 17.91 104.67
C GLU A 134 47.63 17.83 103.97
N GLU A 135 46.56 18.38 104.56
CA GLU A 135 45.23 18.45 103.96
C GLU A 135 45.20 19.39 102.75
N ALA A 136 45.88 20.53 102.82
CA ALA A 136 46.07 21.42 101.68
C ALA A 136 46.88 20.76 100.55
N GLU A 137 47.89 19.96 100.87
CA GLU A 137 48.62 19.16 99.88
C GLU A 137 47.75 18.03 99.27
N LYS A 138 46.93 17.35 100.08
CA LYS A 138 45.98 16.32 99.60
C LYS A 138 44.95 16.95 98.66
N ALA A 139 44.29 18.02 99.08
CA ALA A 139 43.31 18.75 98.27
C ALA A 139 43.90 19.36 96.99
N SER A 140 45.12 19.87 97.01
CA SER A 140 45.77 20.39 95.80
C SER A 140 46.16 19.29 94.81
N ARG A 141 46.66 18.13 95.29
CA ARG A 141 46.87 16.93 94.46
C ARG A 141 45.56 16.42 93.85
N GLU A 142 44.47 16.39 94.61
CA GLU A 142 43.15 16.00 94.11
C GLU A 142 42.60 16.99 93.07
N LEU A 143 42.78 18.30 93.28
CA LEU A 143 42.43 19.32 92.28
C LEU A 143 43.29 19.21 91.02
N GLU A 144 44.57 18.86 91.12
CA GLU A 144 45.44 18.61 89.97
C GLU A 144 45.05 17.32 89.23
N ALA A 145 44.71 16.25 89.94
CA ALA A 145 44.18 15.01 89.36
C ALA A 145 42.84 15.24 88.65
N MET A 146 41.92 16.00 89.24
CA MET A 146 40.64 16.34 88.62
C MET A 146 40.80 17.29 87.42
N ARG A 147 41.73 18.26 87.47
CA ARG A 147 42.05 19.14 86.33
C ARG A 147 42.69 18.38 85.17
N SER A 148 43.69 17.55 85.44
CA SER A 148 44.37 16.74 84.41
C SER A 148 43.41 15.72 83.79
N ARG A 149 42.56 15.07 84.59
CA ARG A 149 41.46 14.21 84.11
C ARG A 149 40.48 14.98 83.22
N ALA A 150 39.98 16.13 83.66
CA ALA A 150 39.03 16.93 82.88
C ALA A 150 39.63 17.42 81.54
N LEU A 151 40.91 17.80 81.54
CA LEU A 151 41.64 18.14 80.31
C LEU A 151 41.81 16.93 79.39
N GLN A 152 42.11 15.74 79.93
CA GLN A 152 42.22 14.50 79.15
C GLN A 152 40.87 14.05 78.58
N GLU A 153 39.79 14.10 79.36
CA GLU A 153 38.44 13.78 78.92
C GLU A 153 37.97 14.77 77.83
N THR A 154 38.23 16.07 78.00
CA THR A 154 37.95 17.10 76.97
C THR A 154 38.75 16.84 75.70
N ALA A 155 40.04 16.52 75.80
CA ALA A 155 40.89 16.23 74.64
C ALA A 155 40.50 14.93 73.92
N GLN A 156 40.03 13.92 74.66
CA GLN A 156 39.49 12.70 74.08
C GLN A 156 38.16 12.98 73.37
N GLU A 157 37.28 13.79 73.97
CA GLU A 157 35.98 14.18 73.38
C GLU A 157 36.16 15.00 72.10
N THR A 158 37.12 15.93 72.04
CA THR A 158 37.43 16.65 70.79
C THR A 158 38.00 15.73 69.72
N ILE A 159 38.92 14.81 70.06
CA ILE A 159 39.46 13.83 69.11
C ILE A 159 38.36 12.90 68.56
N VAL A 160 37.37 12.53 69.38
CA VAL A 160 36.21 11.73 68.92
C VAL A 160 35.33 12.57 68.00
N ARG A 161 34.91 13.79 68.39
CA ARG A 161 34.10 14.64 67.53
C ARG A 161 34.78 15.02 66.22
N GLU A 162 36.10 15.24 66.22
CA GLU A 162 36.82 15.49 64.97
C GLU A 162 36.95 14.24 64.07
N ARG A 163 36.75 13.02 64.59
CA ARG A 163 36.64 11.81 63.75
C ARG A 163 35.24 11.71 63.16
N GLU A 164 34.21 11.81 64.01
CA GLU A 164 32.80 11.85 63.61
C GLU A 164 32.56 12.91 62.52
N LEU A 165 33.11 14.12 62.68
CA LEU A 165 33.00 15.19 61.68
C LEU A 165 33.71 14.87 60.35
N ARG A 166 34.84 14.17 60.37
CA ARG A 166 35.55 13.76 59.14
C ARG A 166 34.85 12.58 58.45
N GLU A 167 34.32 11.66 59.23
CA GLU A 167 33.51 10.52 58.77
C GLU A 167 32.23 11.05 58.09
N LEU A 168 31.45 11.89 58.77
CA LEU A 168 30.25 12.54 58.20
C LEU A 168 30.56 13.44 56.99
N GLN A 169 31.72 14.11 56.95
CA GLN A 169 32.17 14.83 55.75
C GLN A 169 32.43 13.87 54.57
N SER A 170 33.12 12.76 54.80
CA SER A 170 33.38 11.75 53.76
C SER A 170 32.10 11.04 53.28
N GLU A 171 31.13 10.82 54.17
CA GLU A 171 29.81 10.29 53.81
C GLU A 171 29.01 11.31 52.99
N LEU A 172 29.04 12.59 53.35
CA LEU A 172 28.38 13.65 52.59
C LEU A 172 29.00 13.83 51.19
N GLU A 173 30.33 13.82 51.09
CA GLU A 173 31.04 13.85 49.81
C GLU A 173 30.71 12.63 48.95
N ARG A 174 30.67 11.44 49.56
CA ARG A 174 30.27 10.20 48.88
C ARG A 174 28.81 10.25 48.39
N CYS A 175 27.86 10.60 49.25
CA CYS A 175 26.45 10.71 48.85
C CYS A 175 26.23 11.78 47.78
N ARG A 176 27.06 12.83 47.75
CA ARG A 176 27.07 13.81 46.66
C ARG A 176 27.60 13.21 45.35
N ILE A 177 28.70 12.46 45.38
CA ILE A 177 29.24 11.78 44.19
C ILE A 177 28.21 10.79 43.65
N GLU A 178 27.65 9.93 44.51
CA GLU A 178 26.61 8.97 44.12
C GLU A 178 25.37 9.68 43.54
N LYS A 179 24.92 10.80 44.12
CA LYS A 179 23.84 11.63 43.55
C LYS A 179 24.20 12.18 42.16
N ASP A 180 25.37 12.78 42.02
CA ASP A 180 25.79 13.42 40.77
C ASP A 180 26.01 12.35 39.67
N GLU A 181 26.44 11.14 40.03
CA GLU A 181 26.44 9.94 39.16
C GLU A 181 25.03 9.51 38.73
N TRP A 182 24.06 9.45 39.65
CA TRP A 182 22.65 9.14 39.31
C TRP A 182 22.01 10.21 38.42
N GLU A 183 22.32 11.49 38.63
CA GLU A 183 21.88 12.59 37.75
C GLU A 183 22.48 12.45 36.35
N HIS A 184 23.77 12.12 36.23
CA HIS A 184 24.39 11.82 34.94
C HIS A 184 23.79 10.59 34.25
N ALA A 185 23.50 9.51 35.00
CA ALA A 185 22.87 8.31 34.46
C ALA A 185 21.44 8.59 33.94
N ALA A 186 20.63 9.30 34.71
CA ALA A 186 19.27 9.68 34.32
C ALA A 186 19.24 10.65 33.12
N LEU A 187 20.21 11.57 33.03
CA LEU A 187 20.37 12.42 31.85
C LEU A 187 20.77 11.61 30.61
N HIS A 188 21.68 10.64 30.75
CA HIS A 188 22.06 9.75 29.64
C HIS A 188 20.90 8.86 29.17
N GLU A 189 20.17 8.22 30.10
CA GLU A 189 18.97 7.43 29.78
C GLU A 189 17.93 8.31 29.06
N ARG A 190 17.71 9.54 29.52
CA ARG A 190 16.82 10.49 28.85
C ARG A 190 17.29 10.83 27.44
N THR A 191 18.58 11.11 27.22
CA THR A 191 19.09 11.40 25.87
C THR A 191 18.88 10.21 24.94
N PHE A 192 19.15 8.99 25.40
CA PHE A 192 18.91 7.77 24.62
C PHE A 192 17.42 7.52 24.34
N ALA A 193 16.53 7.83 25.29
CA ALA A 193 15.09 7.74 25.11
C ALA A 193 14.56 8.79 24.12
N ASP A 194 15.09 10.01 24.13
CA ASP A 194 14.73 11.09 23.19
C ASP A 194 15.32 10.83 21.78
N GLU A 195 16.51 10.23 21.67
CA GLU A 195 17.05 9.68 20.40
C GLU A 195 16.19 8.53 19.85
N ALA A 196 15.82 7.57 20.71
CA ALA A 196 14.95 6.46 20.34
C ALA A 196 13.58 6.95 19.84
N ARG A 197 12.98 7.94 20.52
CA ARG A 197 11.75 8.62 20.06
C ARG A 197 11.94 9.24 18.68
N ALA A 198 13.02 9.99 18.46
CA ALA A 198 13.30 10.60 17.16
C ALA A 198 13.39 9.57 16.03
N THR A 199 14.07 8.43 16.26
CA THR A 199 14.14 7.34 15.26
C THR A 199 12.81 6.64 15.03
N ILE A 200 11.97 6.49 16.06
CA ILE A 200 10.59 5.99 15.91
C ILE A 200 9.76 6.96 15.06
N GLU A 201 9.85 8.27 15.29
CA GLU A 201 9.13 9.25 14.48
C GLU A 201 9.62 9.32 13.02
N THR A 202 10.93 9.16 12.74
CA THR A 202 11.40 9.08 11.34
C THR A 202 10.87 7.82 10.68
N LEU A 203 10.99 6.65 11.32
CA LEU A 203 10.47 5.40 10.78
C LEU A 203 8.95 5.44 10.57
N GLN A 204 8.19 6.15 11.42
CA GLN A 204 6.76 6.36 11.21
C GLN A 204 6.46 7.23 9.97
N ARG A 205 7.24 8.30 9.73
CA ARG A 205 7.10 9.14 8.53
C ARG A 205 7.48 8.36 7.27
N ASP A 206 8.58 7.62 7.32
CA ASP A 206 9.05 6.78 6.20
C ASP A 206 8.01 5.72 5.84
N LEU A 207 7.41 5.05 6.84
CA LEU A 207 6.35 4.06 6.68
C LEU A 207 5.08 4.68 6.06
N GLU A 208 4.71 5.91 6.44
CA GLU A 208 3.56 6.59 5.85
C GLU A 208 3.81 7.00 4.39
N ILE A 209 4.98 7.53 4.05
CA ILE A 209 5.40 7.81 2.67
C ILE A 209 5.35 6.52 1.82
N GLU A 210 5.82 5.41 2.39
CA GLU A 210 5.78 4.07 1.82
C GLU A 210 4.36 3.49 1.65
N ARG A 211 3.40 3.87 2.51
CA ARG A 211 1.97 3.54 2.33
C ARG A 211 1.39 4.33 1.16
N GLU A 212 1.53 5.66 1.19
CA GLU A 212 1.03 6.52 0.12
C GLU A 212 1.63 6.15 -1.26
N ALA A 213 2.90 5.72 -1.29
CA ALA A 213 3.54 5.21 -2.51
C ALA A 213 2.82 3.96 -3.06
N ARG A 214 2.59 2.95 -2.21
CA ARG A 214 1.86 1.73 -2.60
C ARG A 214 0.40 2.01 -3.00
N GLU A 215 -0.26 2.97 -2.36
CA GLU A 215 -1.63 3.37 -2.73
C GLU A 215 -1.66 4.06 -4.10
N ARG A 216 -0.67 4.92 -4.42
CA ARG A 216 -0.52 5.52 -5.75
C ARG A 216 -0.23 4.46 -6.82
N GLU A 217 0.64 3.50 -6.54
CA GLU A 217 0.95 2.38 -7.45
C GLU A 217 -0.28 1.48 -7.67
N ALA A 218 -1.01 1.14 -6.61
CA ALA A 218 -2.24 0.36 -6.71
C ALA A 218 -3.33 1.08 -7.54
N ALA A 219 -3.51 2.39 -7.35
CA ALA A 219 -4.44 3.19 -8.15
C ALA A 219 -4.02 3.29 -9.62
N GLN A 220 -2.72 3.39 -9.91
CA GLN A 220 -2.20 3.34 -11.29
C GLN A 220 -2.50 1.99 -11.94
N LEU A 221 -2.14 0.88 -11.27
CA LEU A 221 -2.40 -0.49 -11.72
C LEU A 221 -3.89 -0.76 -11.95
N GLU A 222 -4.78 -0.27 -11.09
CA GLU A 222 -6.22 -0.44 -11.29
C GLU A 222 -6.71 0.35 -12.52
N SER A 223 -6.26 1.59 -12.71
CA SER A 223 -6.57 2.33 -13.93
C SER A 223 -5.99 1.69 -15.20
N GLU A 224 -4.91 0.90 -15.11
CA GLU A 224 -4.36 0.13 -16.23
C GLU A 224 -5.16 -1.15 -16.48
N ARG A 225 -5.66 -1.82 -15.43
CA ARG A 225 -6.64 -2.91 -15.54
C ARG A 225 -7.94 -2.44 -16.18
N GLU A 226 -8.48 -1.29 -15.78
CA GLU A 226 -9.66 -0.69 -16.41
C GLU A 226 -9.46 -0.45 -17.91
N LYS A 227 -8.31 0.11 -18.31
CA LYS A 227 -7.94 0.31 -19.73
C LYS A 227 -7.79 -1.02 -20.47
N ALA A 228 -7.16 -2.04 -19.85
CA ALA A 228 -7.00 -3.36 -20.44
C ALA A 228 -8.35 -4.08 -20.62
N ASN A 229 -9.23 -4.02 -19.62
CA ASN A 229 -10.58 -4.57 -19.67
C ASN A 229 -11.44 -3.86 -20.71
N ASN A 230 -11.33 -2.53 -20.82
CA ASN A 230 -12.01 -1.76 -21.87
C ASN A 230 -11.52 -2.14 -23.27
N LEU A 231 -10.20 -2.24 -23.47
CA LEU A 231 -9.63 -2.70 -24.74
C LEU A 231 -10.04 -4.15 -25.07
N GLN A 232 -10.10 -5.04 -24.08
CA GLN A 232 -10.60 -6.40 -24.27
C GLN A 232 -12.06 -6.41 -24.72
N SER A 233 -12.94 -5.62 -24.07
CA SER A 233 -14.34 -5.47 -24.47
C SER A 233 -14.47 -4.98 -25.92
N VAL A 234 -13.71 -3.93 -26.29
CA VAL A 234 -13.73 -3.38 -27.66
C VAL A 234 -13.18 -4.40 -28.69
N LEU A 235 -12.22 -5.24 -28.30
CA LEU A 235 -11.72 -6.33 -29.15
C LEU A 235 -12.74 -7.47 -29.28
N GLU A 236 -13.53 -7.77 -28.24
CA GLU A 236 -14.61 -8.75 -28.26
C GLU A 236 -15.80 -8.26 -29.10
N ASP A 237 -16.19 -6.99 -28.96
CA ASP A 237 -17.17 -6.31 -29.83
C ASP A 237 -16.71 -6.32 -31.29
N PHE A 238 -15.43 -6.05 -31.57
CA PHE A 238 -14.89 -6.09 -32.93
C PHE A 238 -14.83 -7.52 -33.49
N GLN A 239 -14.46 -8.51 -32.68
CA GLN A 239 -14.43 -9.93 -33.09
C GLN A 239 -15.84 -10.44 -33.38
N THR A 240 -16.82 -10.18 -32.51
CA THR A 240 -18.21 -10.60 -32.71
C THR A 240 -18.85 -9.89 -33.91
N ALA A 241 -18.58 -8.60 -34.11
CA ALA A 241 -18.99 -7.87 -35.32
C ALA A 241 -18.36 -8.46 -36.60
N LYS A 242 -17.06 -8.78 -36.59
CA LYS A 242 -16.39 -9.41 -37.74
C LYS A 242 -16.84 -10.84 -37.99
N GLU A 243 -17.13 -11.61 -36.95
CA GLU A 243 -17.77 -12.92 -37.10
C GLU A 243 -19.17 -12.80 -37.72
N HIS A 244 -19.96 -11.79 -37.33
CA HIS A 244 -21.27 -11.55 -37.94
C HIS A 244 -21.14 -11.15 -39.42
N GLU A 245 -20.25 -10.22 -39.75
CA GLU A 245 -19.94 -9.80 -41.13
C GLU A 245 -19.49 -10.99 -41.99
N LEU A 246 -18.59 -11.84 -41.49
CA LEU A 246 -18.15 -13.05 -42.17
C LEU A 246 -19.28 -14.08 -42.34
N LYS A 247 -20.10 -14.32 -41.31
CA LYS A 247 -21.25 -15.24 -41.39
C LYS A 247 -22.30 -14.74 -42.39
N GLN A 248 -22.51 -13.43 -42.46
CA GLN A 248 -23.40 -12.80 -43.44
C GLN A 248 -22.85 -12.93 -44.87
N ALA A 249 -21.56 -12.64 -45.09
CA ALA A 249 -20.93 -12.76 -46.41
C ALA A 249 -20.87 -14.23 -46.89
N VAL A 250 -20.57 -15.18 -46.00
CA VAL A 250 -20.64 -16.62 -46.31
C VAL A 250 -22.06 -17.01 -46.72
N LYS A 251 -23.08 -16.61 -45.94
CA LYS A 251 -24.48 -16.89 -46.29
C LYS A 251 -24.87 -16.26 -47.63
N GLU A 252 -24.47 -15.03 -47.91
CA GLU A 252 -24.78 -14.38 -49.19
C GLU A 252 -24.11 -15.12 -50.37
N HIS A 253 -22.88 -15.61 -50.21
CA HIS A 253 -22.24 -16.45 -51.22
C HIS A 253 -22.87 -17.85 -51.33
N GLU A 254 -23.38 -18.44 -50.25
CA GLU A 254 -24.18 -19.68 -50.29
C GLU A 254 -25.50 -19.46 -51.04
N ASP A 255 -26.21 -18.36 -50.75
CA ASP A 255 -27.46 -17.99 -51.44
C ASP A 255 -27.20 -17.71 -52.94
N GLN A 256 -26.11 -17.01 -53.29
CA GLN A 256 -25.66 -16.82 -54.68
C GLN A 256 -25.31 -18.16 -55.36
N PHE A 257 -24.59 -19.05 -54.67
CA PHE A 257 -24.24 -20.38 -55.19
C PHE A 257 -25.47 -21.26 -55.41
N ASN A 258 -26.45 -21.18 -54.52
CA ASN A 258 -27.74 -21.87 -54.65
C ASN A 258 -28.54 -21.34 -55.85
N GLN A 259 -28.60 -20.02 -56.06
CA GLN A 259 -29.24 -19.41 -57.23
C GLN A 259 -28.54 -19.78 -58.56
N LEU A 260 -27.21 -19.78 -58.59
CA LEU A 260 -26.43 -20.25 -59.74
C LEU A 260 -26.65 -21.75 -60.00
N THR A 261 -26.76 -22.57 -58.95
CA THR A 261 -27.04 -24.01 -59.08
C THR A 261 -28.46 -24.27 -59.59
N GLN A 262 -29.46 -23.53 -59.11
CA GLN A 262 -30.85 -23.61 -59.58
C GLN A 262 -30.98 -23.18 -61.04
N SER A 263 -30.46 -22.00 -61.40
CA SER A 263 -30.50 -21.53 -62.80
C SER A 263 -29.71 -22.45 -63.75
N LEU A 264 -28.57 -23.01 -63.32
CA LEU A 264 -27.85 -24.04 -64.07
C LEU A 264 -28.67 -25.33 -64.23
N ALA A 265 -29.44 -25.74 -63.24
CA ALA A 265 -30.37 -26.87 -63.34
C ALA A 265 -31.53 -26.56 -64.31
N GLU A 266 -32.09 -25.34 -64.28
CA GLU A 266 -33.09 -24.91 -65.25
C GLU A 266 -32.53 -24.89 -66.68
N TYR A 267 -31.33 -24.35 -66.90
CA TYR A 267 -30.71 -24.32 -68.23
C TYR A 267 -30.41 -25.73 -68.75
N LYS A 268 -29.98 -26.66 -67.88
CA LYS A 268 -29.88 -28.09 -68.23
C LYS A 268 -31.23 -28.71 -68.56
N HIS A 269 -32.28 -28.39 -67.81
CA HIS A 269 -33.63 -28.90 -68.09
C HIS A 269 -34.15 -28.36 -69.44
N ARG A 270 -34.03 -27.05 -69.69
CA ARG A 270 -34.37 -26.40 -70.97
C ARG A 270 -33.61 -27.02 -72.13
N ALA A 271 -32.30 -27.25 -71.98
CA ALA A 271 -31.47 -27.92 -72.98
C ALA A 271 -31.98 -29.34 -73.27
N LEU A 272 -32.18 -30.18 -72.25
CA LEU A 272 -32.71 -31.54 -72.41
C LEU A 272 -34.10 -31.56 -73.06
N THR A 273 -34.98 -30.61 -72.74
CA THR A 273 -36.30 -30.50 -73.41
C THR A 273 -36.17 -30.07 -74.87
N ALA A 274 -35.21 -29.21 -75.21
CA ALA A 274 -34.95 -28.79 -76.59
C ALA A 274 -34.27 -29.91 -77.41
N GLU A 275 -33.37 -30.67 -76.80
CA GLU A 275 -32.77 -31.88 -77.38
C GLU A 275 -33.85 -32.94 -77.65
N LEU A 276 -34.73 -33.22 -76.69
CA LEU A 276 -35.84 -34.15 -76.86
C LEU A 276 -36.83 -33.69 -77.94
N GLN A 277 -37.15 -32.39 -78.01
CA GLN A 277 -37.97 -31.83 -79.10
C GLN A 277 -37.27 -31.90 -80.46
N LEU A 278 -35.93 -31.81 -80.50
CA LEU A 278 -35.15 -31.99 -81.72
C LEU A 278 -35.10 -33.46 -82.15
N GLU A 279 -34.98 -34.41 -81.22
CA GLU A 279 -35.11 -35.86 -81.48
C GLU A 279 -36.52 -36.20 -81.97
N GLU A 280 -37.56 -35.67 -81.34
CA GLU A 280 -38.95 -35.84 -81.81
C GLU A 280 -39.13 -35.25 -83.22
N SER A 281 -38.69 -34.01 -83.44
CA SER A 281 -38.82 -33.32 -84.73
C SER A 281 -38.02 -34.01 -85.85
N THR A 282 -36.81 -34.51 -85.57
CA THR A 282 -36.03 -35.29 -86.55
C THR A 282 -36.62 -36.66 -86.81
N SER A 283 -37.19 -37.33 -85.79
CA SER A 283 -37.92 -38.59 -85.98
C SER A 283 -39.18 -38.38 -86.86
N ASN A 284 -39.96 -37.33 -86.59
CA ASN A 284 -41.12 -36.94 -87.38
C ASN A 284 -40.73 -36.51 -88.80
N SER A 285 -39.63 -35.79 -88.99
CA SER A 285 -39.06 -35.48 -90.30
C SER A 285 -38.69 -36.75 -91.07
N SER A 286 -38.04 -37.74 -90.42
CA SER A 286 -37.73 -39.03 -91.06
C SER A 286 -39.00 -39.81 -91.45
N ARG A 287 -40.06 -39.72 -90.64
CA ARG A 287 -41.37 -40.31 -90.91
C ARG A 287 -42.06 -39.61 -92.09
N ILE A 288 -42.01 -38.28 -92.15
CA ILE A 288 -42.52 -37.47 -93.28
C ILE A 288 -41.76 -37.83 -94.56
N GLN A 289 -40.42 -37.93 -94.52
CA GLN A 289 -39.63 -38.36 -95.69
C GLN A 289 -39.99 -39.76 -96.18
N ASN A 290 -40.40 -40.68 -95.30
CA ASN A 290 -40.85 -42.02 -95.69
C ASN A 290 -42.27 -41.97 -96.27
N LEU A 291 -43.20 -41.25 -95.65
CA LEU A 291 -44.54 -41.01 -96.20
C LEU A 291 -44.49 -40.27 -97.55
N GLU A 292 -43.54 -39.36 -97.75
CA GLU A 292 -43.29 -38.72 -99.04
C GLU A 292 -42.83 -39.71 -100.12
N LYS A 293 -41.97 -40.68 -99.78
CA LYS A 293 -41.56 -41.75 -100.71
C LYS A 293 -42.76 -42.62 -101.05
N GLU A 294 -43.54 -43.05 -100.04
CA GLU A 294 -44.77 -43.81 -100.26
C GLU A 294 -45.75 -43.05 -101.15
N VAL A 295 -46.00 -41.76 -100.91
CA VAL A 295 -46.88 -40.92 -101.74
C VAL A 295 -46.35 -40.81 -103.18
N LYS A 296 -45.04 -40.61 -103.37
CA LYS A 296 -44.42 -40.58 -104.71
C LYS A 296 -44.52 -41.92 -105.43
N GLU A 297 -44.38 -43.04 -104.72
CA GLU A 297 -44.60 -44.39 -105.25
C GLU A 297 -46.07 -44.66 -105.59
N LYS A 298 -47.02 -44.24 -104.74
CA LYS A 298 -48.46 -44.31 -105.03
C LYS A 298 -48.84 -43.42 -106.21
N GLU A 299 -48.25 -42.24 -106.34
CA GLU A 299 -48.50 -41.36 -107.49
C GLU A 299 -47.90 -41.92 -108.78
N LEU A 300 -46.70 -42.49 -108.76
CA LEU A 300 -46.16 -43.25 -109.90
C LEU A 300 -47.04 -44.46 -110.26
N LEU A 301 -47.63 -45.15 -109.28
CA LEU A 301 -48.60 -46.22 -109.51
C LEU A 301 -49.91 -45.68 -110.11
N ILE A 302 -50.41 -44.53 -109.63
CA ILE A 302 -51.58 -43.85 -110.20
C ILE A 302 -51.30 -43.39 -111.63
N GLN A 303 -50.10 -42.90 -111.94
CA GLN A 303 -49.69 -42.54 -113.30
C GLN A 303 -49.63 -43.77 -114.23
N LYS A 304 -49.10 -44.91 -113.76
CA LYS A 304 -49.14 -46.19 -114.48
C LYS A 304 -50.58 -46.64 -114.74
N LEU A 305 -51.41 -46.72 -113.70
CA LEU A 305 -52.83 -47.12 -113.82
C LEU A 305 -53.64 -46.16 -114.71
N ARG A 306 -53.34 -44.85 -114.70
CA ARG A 306 -53.93 -43.86 -115.63
C ARG A 306 -53.47 -44.12 -117.07
N HIS A 307 -52.20 -44.42 -117.29
CA HIS A 307 -51.68 -44.74 -118.63
C HIS A 307 -52.25 -46.07 -119.16
N GLU A 308 -52.33 -47.11 -118.32
CA GLU A 308 -53.00 -48.38 -118.61
C GLU A 308 -54.48 -48.17 -118.94
N ALA A 309 -55.19 -47.31 -118.18
CA ALA A 309 -56.57 -46.96 -118.47
C ALA A 309 -56.73 -46.20 -119.80
N ILE A 310 -55.77 -45.33 -120.17
CA ILE A 310 -55.73 -44.66 -121.48
C ILE A 310 -55.50 -45.70 -122.60
N ILE A 311 -54.53 -46.60 -122.45
CA ILE A 311 -54.24 -47.69 -123.40
C ILE A 311 -55.47 -48.60 -123.57
N MET A 312 -56.16 -48.95 -122.48
CA MET A 312 -57.41 -49.73 -122.55
C MET A 312 -58.53 -48.96 -123.28
N ASN A 313 -58.58 -47.63 -123.15
CA ASN A 313 -59.53 -46.79 -123.89
C ASN A 313 -59.16 -46.70 -125.37
N GLU A 314 -57.87 -46.67 -125.72
CA GLU A 314 -57.41 -46.83 -127.11
C GLU A 314 -57.75 -48.22 -127.67
N HIS A 315 -57.49 -49.31 -126.93
CA HIS A 315 -57.88 -50.67 -127.33
C HIS A 315 -59.40 -50.78 -127.55
N LEU A 316 -60.22 -50.11 -126.72
CA LEU A 316 -61.66 -50.04 -126.87
C LEU A 316 -62.06 -49.24 -128.12
N MET A 317 -61.44 -48.09 -128.39
CA MET A 317 -61.67 -47.33 -129.63
C MET A 317 -61.17 -48.06 -130.88
N GLU A 318 -60.09 -48.83 -130.80
CA GLU A 318 -59.56 -49.69 -131.87
C GLU A 318 -60.52 -50.84 -132.17
N ALA A 319 -61.09 -51.48 -131.13
CA ALA A 319 -62.13 -52.48 -131.26
C ALA A 319 -63.40 -51.90 -131.92
N LEU A 320 -63.85 -50.71 -131.50
CA LEU A 320 -64.97 -50.01 -132.13
C LEU A 320 -64.68 -49.60 -133.58
N ARG A 321 -63.45 -49.19 -133.91
CA ARG A 321 -63.01 -48.95 -135.30
C ARG A 321 -63.02 -50.21 -136.15
N ARG A 322 -62.57 -51.35 -135.61
CA ARG A 322 -62.63 -52.65 -136.29
C ARG A 322 -64.07 -53.07 -136.55
N LEU A 323 -64.95 -52.98 -135.55
CA LEU A 323 -66.37 -53.30 -135.68
C LEU A 323 -67.04 -52.46 -136.77
N ARG A 324 -66.81 -51.14 -136.77
CA ARG A 324 -67.34 -50.20 -137.78
C ARG A 324 -66.81 -50.43 -139.21
N ARG A 325 -65.74 -51.22 -139.38
CA ARG A 325 -65.16 -51.59 -140.68
C ARG A 325 -65.69 -52.90 -141.27
N GLN A 326 -66.47 -53.67 -140.52
CA GLN A 326 -66.93 -55.01 -140.94
C GLN A 326 -68.42 -55.08 -141.35
N SER A 327 -69.16 -53.97 -141.27
CA SER A 327 -70.63 -53.96 -141.37
C SER A 327 -71.20 -53.46 -142.71
N SER A 328 -70.45 -53.53 -143.81
CA SER A 328 -70.81 -52.87 -145.09
C SER A 328 -70.56 -53.74 -146.33
N ALA A 329 -70.96 -55.01 -146.31
CA ALA A 329 -70.89 -55.92 -147.46
C ALA A 329 -72.22 -56.69 -147.67
N ASP A 330 -72.74 -56.55 -148.88
CA ASP A 330 -74.06 -56.99 -149.35
C ASP A 330 -74.29 -58.52 -149.26
N ASN A 331 -75.52 -58.94 -148.93
CA ASN A 331 -75.94 -60.33 -148.78
C ASN A 331 -77.46 -60.51 -149.02
N VAL A 332 -77.84 -61.29 -150.05
CA VAL A 332 -79.24 -61.60 -150.40
C VAL A 332 -79.49 -63.12 -150.35
N ASP A 333 -80.63 -63.58 -149.81
CA ASP A 333 -80.88 -65.02 -149.61
C ASP A 333 -81.12 -65.78 -150.93
N ARG A 334 -80.13 -66.61 -151.26
CA ARG A 334 -80.06 -67.50 -152.42
C ARG A 334 -81.16 -68.55 -152.50
N ARG A 335 -81.77 -68.95 -151.36
CA ARG A 335 -82.86 -69.94 -151.34
C ARG A 335 -84.17 -69.37 -151.87
N LEU A 336 -84.49 -68.13 -151.48
CA LEU A 336 -85.72 -67.45 -151.88
C LEU A 336 -85.82 -67.30 -153.40
N VAL A 337 -84.75 -66.77 -154.02
CA VAL A 337 -84.64 -66.56 -155.48
C VAL A 337 -84.88 -67.86 -156.26
N THR A 338 -84.29 -68.96 -155.79
CA THR A 338 -84.29 -70.24 -156.52
C THR A 338 -85.69 -70.86 -156.61
N ASN A 339 -86.49 -70.76 -155.53
CA ASN A 339 -87.86 -71.30 -155.51
C ASN A 339 -88.80 -70.53 -156.46
N VAL A 340 -88.75 -69.20 -156.47
CA VAL A 340 -89.62 -68.38 -157.35
C VAL A 340 -89.33 -68.67 -158.83
N LEU A 341 -88.05 -68.85 -159.18
CA LEU A 341 -87.64 -69.18 -160.55
C LEU A 341 -88.11 -70.58 -161.00
N LEU A 342 -88.11 -71.57 -160.10
CA LEU A 342 -88.66 -72.91 -160.37
C LEU A 342 -90.18 -72.87 -160.54
N SER A 343 -90.91 -72.20 -159.64
CA SER A 343 -92.37 -72.02 -159.75
C SER A 343 -92.77 -71.34 -161.06
N PHE A 344 -92.03 -70.31 -161.47
CA PHE A 344 -92.25 -69.60 -162.73
C PHE A 344 -92.15 -70.52 -163.96
N LEU A 345 -91.24 -71.49 -163.99
CA LEU A 345 -91.07 -72.37 -165.15
C LEU A 345 -92.25 -73.32 -165.36
N VAL A 346 -92.78 -73.92 -164.29
CA VAL A 346 -93.81 -74.97 -164.35
C VAL A 346 -95.22 -74.44 -164.69
N THR A 347 -95.55 -73.20 -164.34
CA THR A 347 -96.88 -72.62 -164.59
C THR A 347 -97.18 -72.42 -166.08
N PRO A 348 -98.26 -72.98 -166.65
CA PRO A 348 -98.54 -72.95 -168.09
C PRO A 348 -98.81 -71.54 -168.64
N ARG A 349 -98.53 -71.36 -169.94
CA ARG A 349 -98.39 -70.05 -170.64
C ARG A 349 -99.63 -69.14 -170.72
N ALA A 350 -100.76 -69.49 -170.11
CA ALA A 350 -102.01 -68.73 -170.17
C ALA A 350 -102.51 -68.19 -168.81
N ASP A 351 -101.80 -68.45 -167.70
CA ASP A 351 -102.15 -67.97 -166.36
C ASP A 351 -101.50 -66.60 -166.07
N SER A 352 -102.28 -65.63 -165.57
CA SER A 352 -101.83 -64.29 -165.21
C SER A 352 -100.80 -64.27 -164.07
N LYS A 353 -100.87 -65.26 -163.15
CA LYS A 353 -99.94 -65.37 -162.00
C LYS A 353 -98.47 -65.47 -162.40
N ARG A 354 -98.21 -65.93 -163.64
CA ARG A 354 -96.85 -66.01 -164.20
C ARG A 354 -96.18 -64.63 -164.33
N PHE A 355 -96.97 -63.56 -164.46
CA PHE A 355 -96.49 -62.17 -164.52
C PHE A 355 -96.08 -61.63 -163.14
N GLU A 356 -96.88 -61.91 -162.11
CA GLU A 356 -96.62 -61.50 -160.72
C GLU A 356 -95.32 -62.11 -160.17
N MET A 357 -95.06 -63.41 -160.46
CA MET A 357 -93.81 -64.07 -160.07
C MET A 357 -92.57 -63.43 -160.70
N LEU A 358 -92.66 -62.90 -161.93
CA LEU A 358 -91.56 -62.16 -162.57
C LEU A 358 -91.34 -60.78 -161.93
N GLN A 359 -92.41 -60.08 -161.53
CA GLN A 359 -92.30 -58.77 -160.88
C GLN A 359 -91.66 -58.91 -159.49
N LEU A 360 -91.97 -60.00 -158.78
CA LEU A 360 -91.31 -60.37 -157.51
C LEU A 360 -89.82 -60.70 -157.70
N LEU A 361 -89.45 -61.46 -158.74
CA LEU A 361 -88.03 -61.71 -159.07
C LEU A 361 -87.28 -60.42 -159.40
N ALA A 362 -87.87 -59.54 -160.21
CA ALA A 362 -87.29 -58.24 -160.55
C ALA A 362 -87.04 -57.37 -159.31
N SER A 363 -87.97 -57.38 -158.35
CA SER A 363 -87.82 -56.65 -157.08
C SER A 363 -86.73 -57.25 -156.18
N ILE A 364 -86.57 -58.57 -156.14
CA ILE A 364 -85.62 -59.24 -155.24
C ILE A 364 -84.18 -59.16 -155.79
N LEU A 365 -83.98 -59.23 -157.11
CA LEU A 365 -82.67 -59.08 -157.75
C LEU A 365 -82.34 -57.62 -158.13
N GLN A 366 -83.21 -56.66 -157.82
CA GLN A 366 -83.05 -55.25 -158.18
C GLN A 366 -82.79 -55.04 -159.68
N TRP A 367 -83.53 -55.76 -160.54
CA TRP A 367 -83.39 -55.66 -162.00
C TRP A 367 -83.64 -54.24 -162.49
N SER A 368 -82.75 -53.76 -163.35
CA SER A 368 -82.87 -52.44 -163.98
C SER A 368 -84.06 -52.39 -164.95
N ASP A 369 -84.62 -51.19 -165.18
CA ASP A 369 -85.83 -51.07 -165.99
C ASP A 369 -85.67 -51.57 -167.44
N ALA A 370 -84.45 -51.52 -167.99
CA ALA A 370 -84.12 -52.10 -169.30
C ALA A 370 -84.22 -53.65 -169.34
N GLU A 371 -83.98 -54.32 -168.21
CA GLU A 371 -84.16 -55.77 -168.06
C GLU A 371 -85.64 -56.11 -167.86
N ARG A 372 -86.37 -55.25 -167.12
CA ARG A 372 -87.82 -55.38 -166.87
C ARG A 372 -88.65 -55.16 -168.14
N GLU A 373 -88.20 -54.28 -169.05
CA GLU A 373 -88.78 -54.12 -170.39
C GLU A 373 -88.54 -55.36 -171.28
N LYS A 374 -87.32 -55.93 -171.30
CA LYS A 374 -87.02 -57.18 -172.02
C LYS A 374 -87.81 -58.39 -171.50
N ALA A 375 -88.14 -58.42 -170.22
CA ALA A 375 -89.03 -59.43 -169.63
C ALA A 375 -90.52 -59.23 -170.01
N GLY A 376 -90.86 -58.13 -170.71
CA GLY A 376 -92.21 -57.77 -171.12
C GLY A 376 -93.09 -57.22 -169.98
N LEU A 377 -92.50 -56.81 -168.85
CA LEU A 377 -93.23 -56.59 -167.60
C LEU A 377 -93.77 -55.17 -167.39
N GLN A 378 -93.28 -54.18 -168.12
CA GLN A 378 -93.89 -52.84 -168.12
C GLN A 378 -93.92 -52.24 -169.52
N ARG A 379 -94.99 -51.47 -169.78
CA ARG A 379 -95.12 -50.54 -170.90
C ARG A 379 -95.25 -49.14 -170.31
N THR A 380 -94.36 -48.24 -170.71
CA THR A 380 -94.46 -46.77 -170.67
C THR A 380 -95.20 -46.12 -169.48
N GLY A 381 -94.45 -45.51 -168.56
CA GLY A 381 -94.89 -44.27 -167.88
C GLY A 381 -94.68 -44.21 -166.36
N GLN A 382 -94.30 -43.01 -165.90
CA GLN A 382 -94.35 -42.51 -164.50
C GLN A 382 -93.52 -43.30 -163.46
N ASN A 383 -92.35 -42.88 -162.96
CA ASN A 383 -91.73 -41.56 -162.64
C ASN A 383 -92.11 -40.99 -161.25
N ALA A 384 -91.09 -40.47 -160.54
CA ALA A 384 -91.11 -39.60 -159.34
C ALA A 384 -91.52 -40.19 -157.96
N ASN A 385 -91.17 -39.58 -156.81
CA ASN A 385 -90.00 -38.78 -156.35
C ASN A 385 -90.17 -38.43 -154.83
N THR A 386 -89.10 -38.06 -154.11
CA THR A 386 -89.07 -37.30 -152.82
C THR A 386 -89.76 -37.94 -151.57
N GLY A 387 -89.50 -37.52 -150.33
CA GLY A 387 -88.48 -36.58 -149.80
C GLY A 387 -88.87 -35.92 -148.45
N SER A 388 -87.92 -35.20 -147.82
CA SER A 388 -88.03 -34.52 -146.48
C SER A 388 -88.11 -35.50 -145.28
N SER A 389 -87.72 -35.19 -144.03
CA SER A 389 -87.65 -33.94 -143.23
C SER A 389 -86.73 -34.15 -141.98
N ILE A 390 -86.42 -33.19 -141.08
CA ILE A 390 -86.00 -31.77 -141.16
C ILE A 390 -85.67 -31.26 -139.71
N TRP A 391 -85.00 -30.09 -139.60
CA TRP A 391 -84.79 -29.26 -138.38
C TRP A 391 -83.67 -29.57 -137.36
N SER A 392 -83.42 -28.53 -136.56
CA SER A 392 -82.34 -28.27 -135.61
C SER A 392 -82.85 -27.28 -134.53
N ARG A 393 -81.96 -26.78 -133.64
CA ARG A 393 -82.21 -25.85 -132.50
C ARG A 393 -82.81 -26.54 -131.24
N SER A 394 -82.77 -25.96 -130.04
CA SER A 394 -81.79 -25.06 -129.36
C SER A 394 -82.32 -24.70 -127.96
N ALA A 395 -81.48 -24.73 -126.90
CA ALA A 395 -81.67 -24.02 -125.62
C ALA A 395 -82.97 -24.38 -124.82
N SER A 396 -83.21 -23.95 -123.57
CA SER A 396 -82.39 -23.66 -122.37
C SER A 396 -83.34 -23.63 -121.15
N SER A 397 -82.90 -23.82 -119.90
CA SER A 397 -82.57 -22.72 -118.94
C SER A 397 -83.08 -23.07 -117.53
N THR A 398 -82.87 -22.14 -116.56
CA THR A 398 -83.22 -22.19 -115.12
C THR A 398 -82.40 -23.18 -114.28
N SER A 399 -81.85 -22.82 -113.11
CA SER A 399 -81.80 -21.54 -112.37
C SER A 399 -80.42 -21.38 -111.70
N LEU A 400 -79.65 -20.30 -111.93
CA LEU A 400 -79.65 -18.98 -111.22
C LEU A 400 -79.19 -19.08 -109.75
N SER A 401 -78.44 -18.14 -109.13
CA SER A 401 -77.52 -17.04 -109.53
C SER A 401 -77.03 -16.38 -108.21
N ALA A 402 -75.74 -16.18 -107.89
CA ALA A 402 -74.71 -15.34 -108.51
C ALA A 402 -74.79 -13.81 -108.21
N THR A 403 -73.89 -13.32 -107.35
CA THR A 403 -73.27 -11.96 -107.29
C THR A 403 -71.83 -12.17 -106.76
N LYS A 404 -70.74 -11.74 -107.41
CA LYS A 404 -70.24 -10.44 -107.91
C LYS A 404 -69.69 -9.48 -106.84
N SER A 405 -68.41 -9.14 -107.01
CA SER A 405 -67.54 -8.17 -106.32
C SER A 405 -67.98 -6.70 -106.55
N PRO A 406 -67.38 -5.63 -105.94
CA PRO A 406 -65.92 -5.40 -105.86
C PRO A 406 -65.33 -4.60 -104.65
N GLU A 407 -63.99 -4.54 -104.63
CA GLU A 407 -63.12 -3.36 -104.37
C GLU A 407 -63.17 -2.54 -103.04
N LEU A 408 -62.00 -2.54 -102.36
CA LEU A 408 -61.42 -1.52 -101.46
C LEU A 408 -62.30 -0.79 -100.42
N GLU A 409 -62.12 -1.14 -99.13
CA GLU A 409 -61.62 -0.14 -98.17
C GLU A 409 -60.81 -0.79 -97.01
N LYS A 410 -60.48 -0.01 -95.98
CA LYS A 410 -59.25 -0.12 -95.18
C LYS A 410 -59.48 -0.62 -93.74
N SER A 411 -58.55 -1.45 -93.25
CA SER A 411 -58.22 -1.74 -91.83
C SER A 411 -59.36 -2.08 -90.85
N ASP A 412 -59.44 -3.35 -90.42
CA ASP A 412 -60.04 -3.70 -89.10
C ASP A 412 -59.53 -5.02 -88.44
N GLU A 413 -58.30 -5.47 -88.72
CA GLU A 413 -57.70 -6.61 -87.99
C GLU A 413 -56.76 -6.17 -86.86
N THR A 414 -56.38 -4.89 -86.82
CA THR A 414 -55.54 -4.32 -85.76
C THR A 414 -56.29 -4.11 -84.45
N GLU A 415 -57.62 -4.00 -84.45
CA GLU A 415 -58.41 -3.78 -83.23
C GLU A 415 -58.45 -4.98 -82.28
N SER A 416 -58.29 -6.21 -82.78
CA SER A 416 -58.28 -7.41 -81.95
C SER A 416 -57.04 -7.47 -81.05
N PHE A 417 -55.85 -7.18 -81.61
CA PHE A 417 -54.62 -7.13 -80.83
C PHE A 417 -54.51 -5.83 -80.01
N SER A 418 -54.95 -4.68 -80.54
CA SER A 418 -54.88 -3.44 -79.78
C SER A 418 -55.86 -3.41 -78.61
N ARG A 419 -57.05 -4.03 -78.69
CA ARG A 419 -57.94 -4.17 -77.53
C ARG A 419 -57.30 -4.95 -76.39
N LEU A 420 -56.73 -6.11 -76.65
CA LEU A 420 -56.04 -6.91 -75.61
C LEU A 420 -54.83 -6.18 -75.02
N TRP A 421 -54.09 -5.41 -75.83
CA TRP A 421 -52.96 -4.61 -75.36
C TRP A 421 -53.40 -3.36 -74.59
N VAL A 422 -54.52 -2.75 -74.95
CA VAL A 422 -55.16 -1.64 -74.21
C VAL A 422 -55.79 -2.12 -72.91
N GLU A 423 -56.39 -3.32 -72.88
CA GLU A 423 -56.91 -3.95 -71.66
C GLU A 423 -55.78 -4.30 -70.67
N PHE A 424 -54.66 -4.80 -71.17
CA PHE A 424 -53.43 -4.97 -70.39
C PHE A 424 -52.90 -3.63 -69.86
N LEU A 425 -52.76 -2.61 -70.72
CA LEU A 425 -52.29 -1.29 -70.29
C LEU A 425 -53.24 -0.59 -69.30
N LEU A 426 -54.57 -0.74 -69.42
CA LEU A 426 -55.51 -0.20 -68.44
C LEU A 426 -55.45 -0.96 -67.11
N THR A 427 -55.26 -2.28 -67.13
CA THR A 427 -55.14 -3.06 -65.88
C THR A 427 -53.82 -2.81 -65.17
N GLU A 428 -52.71 -2.64 -65.88
CA GLU A 428 -51.40 -2.31 -65.29
C GLU A 428 -51.33 -0.85 -64.83
N ALA A 429 -51.77 0.12 -65.66
CA ALA A 429 -51.75 1.54 -65.30
C ALA A 429 -52.66 1.86 -64.10
N ASN A 430 -53.83 1.22 -64.01
CA ASN A 430 -54.76 1.43 -62.90
C ASN A 430 -54.36 0.66 -61.62
N ALA A 431 -53.40 -0.27 -61.70
CA ALA A 431 -52.73 -0.89 -60.55
C ALA A 431 -51.55 -0.05 -60.03
N GLY A 432 -50.95 0.81 -60.87
CA GLY A 432 -49.81 1.65 -60.50
C GLY A 432 -50.14 2.97 -59.80
N GLN A 433 -51.41 3.36 -59.69
CA GLN A 433 -51.81 4.70 -59.21
C GLN A 433 -52.83 4.70 -58.06
N ASN A 434 -52.83 3.65 -57.23
CA ASN A 434 -53.32 3.66 -55.84
C ASN A 434 -52.29 2.88 -54.98
N ASP A 435 -51.84 3.32 -53.81
CA ASP A 435 -52.05 4.60 -53.13
C ASP A 435 -50.80 4.94 -52.29
N SER A 436 -50.37 6.20 -52.32
CA SER A 436 -49.20 6.70 -51.56
C SER A 436 -49.12 8.24 -51.56
N ALA A 437 -50.02 8.91 -50.84
CA ALA A 437 -49.64 9.95 -49.85
C ALA A 437 -50.83 10.73 -49.24
N ILE A 438 -51.31 10.32 -48.06
CA ILE A 438 -51.78 11.26 -47.02
C ILE A 438 -51.16 10.90 -45.67
N SER A 439 -50.34 11.81 -45.14
CA SER A 439 -49.97 11.96 -43.71
C SER A 439 -50.81 13.13 -43.14
N PRO A 440 -51.00 13.33 -41.80
CA PRO A 440 -50.08 12.97 -40.71
C PRO A 440 -50.74 12.53 -39.36
N PRO A 441 -49.91 12.28 -38.33
CA PRO A 441 -50.01 12.95 -37.01
C PRO A 441 -48.67 13.66 -36.65
N PRO A 442 -48.49 14.34 -35.49
CA PRO A 442 -49.34 14.47 -34.29
C PRO A 442 -49.52 15.93 -33.81
N ASP A 443 -49.98 16.14 -32.56
CA ASP A 443 -49.88 17.44 -31.86
C ASP A 443 -49.46 17.29 -30.38
N SER A 444 -48.55 18.18 -29.95
CA SER A 444 -48.15 18.46 -28.57
C SER A 444 -47.41 17.30 -27.82
N GLN A 445 -46.21 17.42 -27.21
CA GLN A 445 -45.28 18.53 -26.83
C GLN A 445 -43.82 17.94 -26.73
N LYS A 446 -42.68 18.53 -26.26
CA LYS A 446 -42.37 19.82 -25.60
C LYS A 446 -40.84 20.23 -25.60
N ARG A 447 -40.27 20.74 -26.71
CA ARG A 447 -38.90 21.38 -26.82
C ARG A 447 -37.69 20.41 -26.80
N GLY A 448 -36.51 20.73 -27.36
CA GLY A 448 -36.12 21.88 -28.21
C GLY A 448 -34.59 22.10 -28.34
N ASN A 449 -34.16 22.80 -29.40
CA ASN A 449 -32.77 23.11 -29.85
C ASN A 449 -32.00 21.92 -30.48
N ASN A 450 -31.45 21.96 -31.70
CA ASN A 450 -30.54 22.92 -32.41
C ASN A 450 -29.07 22.85 -31.92
N SER A 451 -28.03 22.76 -32.77
CA SER A 451 -27.98 22.73 -34.26
C SER A 451 -26.62 22.24 -34.80
N LEU A 452 -26.56 21.81 -36.08
CA LEU A 452 -25.33 21.49 -36.84
C LEU A 452 -25.07 22.57 -37.95
N PRO A 453 -24.19 22.38 -38.96
CA PRO A 453 -22.83 22.95 -38.95
C PRO A 453 -22.54 23.92 -40.12
N GLY A 454 -21.32 24.50 -40.19
CA GLY A 454 -20.94 25.40 -41.29
C GLY A 454 -19.44 25.47 -41.60
N SER A 455 -19.11 25.51 -42.89
CA SER A 455 -17.80 25.72 -43.54
C SER A 455 -18.06 26.12 -45.01
N PRO A 456 -17.10 26.63 -45.84
CA PRO A 456 -15.65 26.76 -45.62
C PRO A 456 -15.02 28.09 -46.20
N THR A 457 -13.70 28.05 -46.44
CA THR A 457 -12.90 28.72 -47.52
C THR A 457 -12.15 30.05 -47.32
N ARG A 458 -10.92 30.04 -47.90
CA ARG A 458 -9.96 31.12 -48.25
C ARG A 458 -9.23 31.80 -47.07
N LEU A 459 -7.89 31.78 -46.95
CA LEU A 459 -6.75 32.08 -47.86
C LEU A 459 -6.45 33.58 -48.02
N HIS A 460 -5.36 34.04 -47.40
CA HIS A 460 -4.37 34.94 -48.04
C HIS A 460 -2.97 34.81 -47.38
N HIS A 461 -1.96 34.72 -48.26
CA HIS A 461 -0.50 34.85 -48.09
C HIS A 461 -0.04 36.02 -47.16
N LEU A 462 1.15 36.02 -46.54
CA LEU A 462 2.48 36.15 -47.18
C LEU A 462 3.65 35.73 -46.24
N SER A 463 4.77 35.34 -46.86
CA SER A 463 6.07 34.97 -46.25
C SER A 463 7.11 36.11 -46.51
N PRO A 464 8.46 35.96 -46.39
CA PRO A 464 9.29 34.89 -45.80
C PRO A 464 10.45 35.39 -44.88
N GLY A 465 11.21 34.45 -44.28
CA GLY A 465 12.52 34.72 -43.66
C GLY A 465 13.29 33.42 -43.37
N SER A 466 14.55 33.30 -43.80
CA SER A 466 15.35 32.06 -43.78
C SER A 466 16.86 32.40 -43.94
N PRO A 467 17.79 31.44 -43.94
CA PRO A 467 18.33 30.68 -42.79
C PRO A 467 19.83 31.00 -42.54
N LEU A 468 20.51 30.31 -41.61
CA LEU A 468 21.85 29.67 -41.83
C LEU A 468 22.54 29.11 -40.56
N SER A 469 22.69 27.77 -40.53
CA SER A 469 23.95 27.07 -40.19
C SER A 469 24.52 27.10 -38.73
N PRO A 470 25.56 26.28 -38.38
CA PRO A 470 25.40 25.41 -37.20
C PRO A 470 26.59 25.38 -36.21
N ARG A 471 26.43 24.65 -35.09
CA ARG A 471 27.54 24.02 -34.36
C ARG A 471 27.11 22.77 -33.56
N ARG A 472 28.07 21.86 -33.34
CA ARG A 472 27.94 20.62 -32.54
C ARG A 472 28.46 20.81 -31.11
N LEU A 473 27.99 19.97 -30.19
CA LEU A 473 28.74 18.95 -29.39
C LEU A 473 27.69 18.33 -28.43
N ALA A 474 27.43 17.02 -28.43
CA ALA A 474 28.20 15.92 -27.82
C ALA A 474 28.31 16.02 -26.28
N SER A 475 28.18 14.98 -25.45
CA SER A 475 27.69 13.58 -25.57
C SER A 475 28.04 12.88 -24.24
N PHE A 476 27.25 11.93 -23.70
CA PHE A 476 27.74 10.70 -22.99
C PHE A 476 26.59 9.96 -22.26
N SER A 477 26.22 8.78 -22.76
CA SER A 477 25.42 7.78 -22.03
C SER A 477 25.52 6.41 -22.73
N SER A 478 26.63 5.69 -22.50
CA SER A 478 26.87 4.35 -23.06
C SER A 478 26.30 3.25 -22.15
N ALA A 479 25.39 2.42 -22.67
CA ALA A 479 24.81 1.30 -21.96
C ALA A 479 25.20 -0.06 -22.58
N SER A 480 25.84 -0.92 -21.78
CA SER A 480 26.03 -2.38 -21.97
C SER A 480 26.68 -2.89 -20.67
N ALA A 481 26.05 -3.75 -19.87
CA ALA A 481 25.81 -5.19 -20.07
C ALA A 481 26.99 -6.06 -19.55
N MET A 482 26.73 -7.37 -19.35
CA MET A 482 27.50 -8.31 -18.50
C MET A 482 27.34 -8.00 -16.99
N ALA A 483 26.78 -8.82 -16.08
CA ALA A 483 26.58 -10.26 -15.88
C ALA A 483 27.63 -10.95 -14.98
N SER A 484 27.15 -11.83 -14.08
CA SER A 484 27.86 -12.83 -13.24
C SER A 484 28.15 -12.50 -11.76
N SER A 485 27.38 -13.15 -10.87
CA SER A 485 27.76 -13.81 -9.60
C SER A 485 28.37 -13.02 -8.41
N PRO A 486 27.84 -13.22 -7.18
CA PRO A 486 28.42 -12.66 -5.95
C PRO A 486 29.30 -13.65 -5.17
N ASN A 487 30.43 -13.18 -4.61
CA ASN A 487 30.99 -13.71 -3.36
C ASN A 487 32.12 -12.80 -2.81
N LEU A 488 32.07 -12.45 -1.51
CA LEU A 488 33.24 -12.15 -0.66
C LEU A 488 32.79 -11.90 0.79
N SER A 489 33.54 -12.44 1.76
CA SER A 489 33.22 -12.41 3.19
C SER A 489 33.91 -11.27 3.95
N LEU A 490 33.34 -10.88 5.09
CA LEU A 490 33.84 -9.84 6.00
C LEU A 490 34.92 -10.37 6.98
N PRO A 491 35.76 -9.47 7.55
CA PRO A 491 37.03 -9.85 8.20
C PRO A 491 36.92 -10.34 9.66
N PRO A 492 37.97 -11.02 10.20
CA PRO A 492 37.95 -11.64 11.52
C PRO A 492 38.13 -10.66 12.70
N SER A 493 37.66 -11.07 13.88
CA SER A 493 37.73 -10.29 15.13
C SER A 493 39.14 -10.24 15.76
N ARG A 494 39.44 -9.12 16.44
CA ARG A 494 40.60 -8.97 17.33
C ARG A 494 40.40 -9.74 18.65
N LYS A 495 41.35 -10.60 19.03
CA LYS A 495 41.55 -11.02 20.43
C LYS A 495 43.01 -11.47 20.63
N GLY A 496 43.56 -11.27 21.83
CA GLY A 496 44.92 -11.69 22.19
C GLY A 496 45.92 -10.54 22.32
N LYS A 497 46.20 -10.13 23.57
CA LYS A 497 47.45 -9.49 23.99
C LYS A 497 48.09 -10.43 25.00
N GLU A 498 49.25 -11.00 24.67
CA GLU A 498 50.14 -11.62 25.67
C GLU A 498 51.56 -11.09 25.49
N LYS A 499 52.40 -11.28 26.50
CA LYS A 499 53.78 -10.78 26.58
C LYS A 499 54.73 -11.97 26.49
N GLU A 500 55.85 -11.80 25.78
CA GLU A 500 57.23 -12.19 26.14
C GLU A 500 58.15 -11.74 24.97
N VAL A 501 59.25 -10.99 25.15
CA VAL A 501 60.56 -11.24 25.83
C VAL A 501 61.62 -11.72 24.81
N VAL A 502 62.87 -11.27 25.01
CA VAL A 502 64.06 -11.29 24.09
C VAL A 502 63.83 -10.57 22.74
N LEU A 503 64.76 -9.79 22.17
CA LEU A 503 66.18 -9.50 22.48
C LEU A 503 66.43 -8.00 22.73
#